data_AF-A0A357N5I6-F1
#
_entry.id   AF-A0A357N5I6-F1
#
_cell.length_a   1.000
_cell.length_b   1.000
_cell.length_c   1.000
_cell.angle_alpha   90.00
_cell.angle_beta   90.00
_cell.angle_gamma   90.00
#
_symmetry.space_group_name_H-M   'P 1'
#
loop_
_entity.id
_entity.type
_entity.pdbx_description
1 polymer ?
#
loop_
_entity_poly.entity_id
_entity_poly.type
_entity_poly.pdbx_seq_one_letter_code
_entity_poly.pdbx_strand_id
1 'polypeptide(L)'
;MSYEIAAAESSATDLILALAEVIYYIADDATAAAALVGVEPAVYGAHVGDGGQNPVRAAAGRSRLVGLTGRIAKYAKEGAWPASLNDFADALTDFEVSAELLKGKEGPCLYGPDSLARMPEASAAVLLEVLTSAQARLAIDMGADITVPMLAALAGVSEKTIRMASNPNNDRPLKTVKDGTATLIRPDDALEWLSRRGDFKPTRYFASEDGRPRLGTFWELTAHLRAVRVERRESVESLASALGWSSKTAAAYSKLERSEAPKDLASLQPRHLEQLARHLGIFEPVEFAREVYPLIATAYGEALAKEQLP
;
A
#
# COMPACT_ATOMS: atom_id res chain seq x y z
N MET A 1 12.21 7.11 -1.67
CA MET A 1 10.91 6.52 -1.27
C MET A 1 9.76 7.49 -1.50
N SER A 2 9.80 8.73 -0.95
CA SER A 2 8.81 9.78 -1.26
C SER A 2 8.65 10.06 -2.76
N TYR A 3 9.73 9.96 -3.55
CA TYR A 3 9.71 10.25 -4.98
C TYR A 3 8.84 9.30 -5.82
N GLU A 4 8.88 7.98 -5.59
CA GLU A 4 8.10 7.00 -6.36
C GLU A 4 6.59 7.18 -6.11
N ILE A 5 6.21 7.42 -4.86
CA ILE A 5 4.81 7.69 -4.47
C ILE A 5 4.35 9.01 -5.11
N ALA A 6 5.15 10.06 -5.04
CA ALA A 6 4.83 11.35 -5.66
C ALA A 6 4.72 11.24 -7.20
N ALA A 7 5.56 10.42 -7.83
CA ALA A 7 5.47 10.14 -9.27
C ALA A 7 4.17 9.41 -9.63
N ALA A 8 3.74 8.44 -8.82
CA ALA A 8 2.47 7.74 -9.00
C ALA A 8 1.26 8.69 -8.82
N GLU A 9 1.28 9.54 -7.78
CA GLU A 9 0.24 10.55 -7.55
C GLU A 9 0.17 11.59 -8.68
N SER A 10 1.33 12.06 -9.16
CA SER A 10 1.38 12.95 -10.33
C SER A 10 0.85 12.27 -11.58
N SER A 11 1.18 10.99 -11.80
CA SER A 11 0.71 10.23 -12.96
C SER A 11 -0.81 9.99 -12.91
N ALA A 12 -1.36 9.73 -11.72
CA ALA A 12 -2.80 9.65 -11.53
C ALA A 12 -3.49 11.00 -11.75
N THR A 13 -2.82 12.11 -11.42
CA THR A 13 -3.32 13.45 -11.74
C THR A 13 -3.40 13.65 -13.25
N ASP A 14 -2.38 13.23 -14.01
CA ASP A 14 -2.39 13.29 -15.47
C ASP A 14 -3.52 12.46 -16.07
N LEU A 15 -3.79 11.25 -15.53
CA LEU A 15 -4.90 10.40 -15.97
C LEU A 15 -6.25 11.11 -15.82
N ILE A 16 -6.51 11.73 -14.66
CA ILE A 16 -7.78 12.44 -14.42
C ILE A 16 -7.94 13.63 -15.35
N LEU A 17 -6.86 14.38 -15.57
CA LEU A 17 -6.89 15.50 -16.51
C LEU A 17 -7.15 15.03 -17.94
N ALA A 18 -6.48 13.95 -18.38
CA ALA A 18 -6.71 13.35 -19.70
C ALA A 18 -8.16 12.88 -19.86
N LEU A 19 -8.75 12.26 -18.84
CA LEU A 19 -10.16 11.85 -18.84
C LEU A 19 -11.11 13.05 -18.91
N ALA A 20 -10.85 14.09 -18.12
CA ALA A 20 -11.66 15.30 -18.12
C ALA A 20 -11.60 16.01 -19.48
N GLU A 21 -10.41 16.07 -20.10
CA GLU A 21 -10.25 16.66 -21.44
C GLU A 21 -11.01 15.87 -22.50
N VAL A 22 -10.96 14.53 -22.43
CA VAL A 22 -11.73 13.66 -23.33
C VAL A 22 -13.23 13.92 -23.18
N ILE A 23 -13.75 13.99 -21.95
CA ILE A 23 -15.17 14.31 -21.68
C ILE A 23 -15.52 15.69 -22.25
N TYR A 24 -14.68 16.70 -22.00
CA TYR A 24 -14.90 18.06 -22.46
C TYR A 24 -14.94 18.16 -23.98
N TYR A 25 -13.95 17.59 -24.68
CA TYR A 25 -13.83 17.75 -26.13
C TYR A 25 -14.68 16.78 -26.95
N ILE A 26 -14.90 15.55 -26.46
CA ILE A 26 -15.62 14.52 -27.23
C ILE A 26 -17.11 14.50 -26.88
N ALA A 27 -17.45 14.64 -25.59
CA ALA A 27 -18.84 14.63 -25.16
C ALA A 27 -19.46 16.05 -25.10
N ASP A 28 -18.66 17.10 -25.29
CA ASP A 28 -19.06 18.51 -25.14
C ASP A 28 -19.72 18.78 -23.76
N ASP A 29 -19.25 18.08 -22.73
CA ASP A 29 -19.82 18.13 -21.38
C ASP A 29 -18.86 18.78 -20.38
N ALA A 30 -18.85 20.11 -20.39
CA ALA A 30 -18.06 20.92 -19.47
C ALA A 30 -18.44 20.69 -17.99
N THR A 31 -19.68 20.33 -17.71
CA THR A 31 -20.15 20.08 -16.34
C THR A 31 -19.58 18.76 -15.81
N ALA A 32 -19.63 17.68 -16.60
CA ALA A 32 -19.06 16.40 -16.22
C ALA A 32 -17.53 16.46 -16.11
N ALA A 33 -16.86 17.14 -17.04
CA ALA A 33 -15.39 17.32 -16.99
C ALA A 33 -14.96 18.07 -15.72
N ALA A 34 -15.66 19.15 -15.37
CA ALA A 34 -15.38 19.94 -14.18
C ALA A 34 -15.70 19.18 -12.88
N ALA A 35 -16.79 18.40 -12.87
CA ALA A 35 -17.14 17.53 -11.74
C ALA A 35 -16.07 16.44 -11.50
N LEU A 36 -15.50 15.87 -12.55
CA LEU A 36 -14.46 14.84 -12.44
C LEU A 36 -13.19 15.36 -11.73
N VAL A 37 -12.78 16.60 -12.03
CA VAL A 37 -11.60 17.24 -11.38
C VAL A 37 -11.94 17.94 -10.06
N GLY A 38 -13.23 18.18 -9.78
CA GLY A 38 -13.70 18.86 -8.57
C GLY A 38 -13.57 20.39 -8.61
N VAL A 39 -13.93 21.03 -9.72
CA VAL A 39 -13.96 22.50 -9.88
C VAL A 39 -15.26 22.97 -10.53
N GLU A 40 -15.50 24.28 -10.53
CA GLU A 40 -16.64 24.89 -11.26
C GLU A 40 -16.44 24.80 -12.79
N PRO A 41 -17.51 24.59 -13.59
CA PRO A 41 -17.40 24.47 -15.05
C PRO A 41 -16.69 25.65 -15.73
N ALA A 42 -16.95 26.88 -15.27
CA ALA A 42 -16.29 28.07 -15.78
C ALA A 42 -14.77 28.08 -15.51
N VAL A 43 -14.35 27.56 -14.35
CA VAL A 43 -12.93 27.43 -14.00
C VAL A 43 -12.27 26.36 -14.87
N TYR A 44 -12.95 25.23 -15.09
CA TYR A 44 -12.43 24.19 -15.98
C TYR A 44 -12.24 24.70 -17.41
N GLY A 45 -13.26 25.32 -18.00
CA GLY A 45 -13.21 25.85 -19.36
C GLY A 45 -12.12 26.92 -19.57
N ALA A 46 -11.79 27.69 -18.53
CA ALA A 46 -10.72 28.69 -18.59
C ALA A 46 -9.29 28.09 -18.61
N HIS A 47 -9.14 26.82 -18.19
CA HIS A 47 -7.85 26.18 -17.97
C HIS A 47 -7.69 24.82 -18.66
N VAL A 48 -8.68 24.36 -19.43
CA VAL A 48 -8.60 23.11 -20.19
C VAL A 48 -7.44 23.16 -21.19
N GLY A 49 -6.60 22.12 -21.23
CA GLY A 49 -5.41 22.07 -22.08
C GLY A 49 -4.20 22.91 -21.60
N ASP A 50 -4.32 23.65 -20.50
CA ASP A 50 -3.16 24.30 -19.87
C ASP A 50 -2.36 23.27 -19.06
N GLY A 51 -1.19 22.90 -19.58
CA GLY A 51 -0.28 21.94 -18.95
C GLY A 51 0.49 22.47 -17.73
N GLY A 52 0.33 23.76 -17.39
CA GLY A 52 0.99 24.38 -16.26
C GLY A 52 0.40 24.03 -14.88
N GLN A 53 0.97 24.63 -13.83
CA GLN A 53 0.28 24.66 -12.54
C GLN A 53 -0.91 25.62 -12.63
N ASN A 54 -2.11 25.07 -12.49
CA ASN A 54 -3.35 25.82 -12.47
C ASN A 54 -4.32 25.22 -11.42
N PRO A 55 -5.44 25.93 -11.13
CA PRO A 55 -6.42 25.45 -10.14
C PRO A 55 -7.01 24.08 -10.47
N VAL A 56 -7.15 23.73 -11.75
CA VAL A 56 -7.69 22.45 -12.23
C VAL A 56 -6.75 21.30 -11.87
N ARG A 57 -5.46 21.41 -12.20
CA ARG A 57 -4.45 20.40 -11.84
C ARG A 57 -4.32 20.24 -10.32
N ALA A 58 -4.35 21.34 -9.59
CA ALA A 58 -4.31 21.30 -8.12
C ALA A 58 -5.54 20.59 -7.53
N ALA A 59 -6.72 20.75 -8.13
CA ALA A 59 -7.94 20.05 -7.72
C ALA A 59 -7.90 18.56 -8.06
N ALA A 60 -7.50 18.22 -9.29
CA ALA A 60 -7.32 16.83 -9.74
C ALA A 60 -6.33 16.07 -8.83
N GLY A 61 -5.25 16.72 -8.39
CA GLY A 61 -4.27 16.17 -7.44
C GLY A 61 -4.82 15.87 -6.05
N ARG A 62 -6.02 16.35 -5.70
CA ARG A 62 -6.71 16.04 -4.43
C ARG A 62 -7.83 15.01 -4.59
N SER A 63 -7.99 14.45 -5.78
CA SER A 63 -9.03 13.45 -6.05
C SER A 63 -8.84 12.16 -5.24
N ARG A 64 -9.92 11.40 -5.09
CA ARG A 64 -9.90 10.06 -4.47
C ARG A 64 -8.95 9.12 -5.21
N LEU A 65 -8.93 9.16 -6.55
CA LEU A 65 -8.09 8.27 -7.35
C LEU A 65 -6.59 8.56 -7.13
N VAL A 66 -6.18 9.83 -7.01
CA VAL A 66 -4.78 10.18 -6.68
C VAL A 66 -4.39 9.65 -5.30
N GLY A 67 -5.23 9.88 -4.28
CA GLY A 67 -4.99 9.34 -2.94
C GLY A 67 -4.97 7.81 -2.90
N LEU A 68 -5.86 7.14 -3.66
CA LEU A 68 -5.88 5.69 -3.81
C LEU A 68 -4.58 5.17 -4.45
N THR A 69 -4.15 5.79 -5.55
CA THR A 69 -2.92 5.45 -6.27
C THR A 69 -1.71 5.59 -5.36
N GLY A 70 -1.61 6.68 -4.59
CA GLY A 70 -0.54 6.88 -3.61
C GLY A 70 -0.50 5.78 -2.55
N ARG A 71 -1.66 5.34 -2.05
CA ARG A 71 -1.76 4.21 -1.11
C ARG A 71 -1.32 2.89 -1.73
N ILE A 72 -1.75 2.59 -2.95
CA ILE A 72 -1.37 1.36 -3.67
C ILE A 72 0.13 1.36 -3.98
N ALA A 73 0.68 2.47 -4.46
CA ALA A 73 2.12 2.61 -4.70
C ALA A 73 2.94 2.41 -3.42
N LYS A 74 2.49 3.01 -2.32
CA LYS A 74 3.10 2.81 -1.00
C LYS A 74 3.05 1.34 -0.58
N TYR A 75 1.92 0.66 -0.75
CA TYR A 75 1.78 -0.75 -0.44
C TYR A 75 2.66 -1.65 -1.31
N ALA A 76 2.68 -1.42 -2.63
CA ALA A 76 3.55 -2.15 -3.55
C ALA A 76 5.02 -2.11 -3.08
N LYS A 77 5.48 -0.96 -2.57
CA LYS A 77 6.84 -0.80 -2.07
C LYS A 77 7.05 -1.33 -0.65
N GLU A 78 6.15 -1.00 0.28
CA GLU A 78 6.35 -1.22 1.71
C GLU A 78 5.74 -2.51 2.25
N GLY A 79 4.91 -3.18 1.44
CA GLY A 79 4.15 -4.36 1.82
C GLY A 79 3.11 -4.10 2.90
N ALA A 80 2.77 -2.85 3.21
CA ALA A 80 1.97 -2.50 4.38
C ALA A 80 0.66 -1.84 3.95
N TRP A 81 -0.46 -2.54 4.12
CA TRP A 81 -1.80 -2.00 3.81
C TRP A 81 -2.56 -1.68 5.11
N PRO A 82 -3.06 -0.43 5.29
CA PRO A 82 -3.65 0.05 6.54
C PRO A 82 -4.87 -0.74 7.00
N ALA A 83 -5.60 -1.39 6.10
CA ALA A 83 -6.83 -2.10 6.40
C ALA A 83 -6.70 -3.61 6.14
N SER A 84 -7.77 -4.24 5.62
CA SER A 84 -7.84 -5.67 5.34
C SER A 84 -7.38 -6.05 3.94
N LEU A 85 -7.18 -7.35 3.73
CA LEU A 85 -6.98 -7.92 2.40
C LEU A 85 -8.16 -7.60 1.48
N ASN A 86 -9.39 -7.68 1.98
CA ASN A 86 -10.61 -7.35 1.22
C ASN A 86 -10.63 -5.87 0.84
N ASP A 87 -10.35 -4.96 1.78
CA ASP A 87 -10.25 -3.52 1.47
C ASP A 87 -9.16 -3.24 0.42
N PHE A 88 -8.03 -3.95 0.51
CA PHE A 88 -6.99 -3.85 -0.52
C PHE A 88 -7.46 -4.39 -1.87
N ALA A 89 -8.15 -5.53 -1.92
CA ALA A 89 -8.69 -6.09 -3.15
C ALA A 89 -9.74 -5.15 -3.79
N ASP A 90 -10.61 -4.54 -2.99
CA ASP A 90 -11.57 -3.54 -3.46
C ASP A 90 -10.86 -2.29 -3.99
N ALA A 91 -9.89 -1.77 -3.24
CA ALA A 91 -9.04 -0.65 -3.64
C ALA A 91 -8.27 -0.93 -4.95
N LEU A 92 -7.78 -2.16 -5.12
CA LEU A 92 -7.08 -2.59 -6.32
C LEU A 92 -8.04 -2.68 -7.50
N THR A 93 -9.25 -3.21 -7.30
CA THR A 93 -10.31 -3.28 -8.32
C THR A 93 -10.71 -1.89 -8.81
N ASP A 94 -10.93 -0.94 -7.89
CA ASP A 94 -11.19 0.48 -8.22
C ASP A 94 -10.07 1.07 -9.10
N PHE A 95 -8.82 0.73 -8.79
CA PHE A 95 -7.65 1.21 -9.53
C PHE A 95 -7.49 0.52 -10.89
N GLU A 96 -7.78 -0.77 -10.98
CA GLU A 96 -7.77 -1.55 -12.23
C GLU A 96 -8.71 -0.95 -13.27
N VAL A 97 -9.93 -0.58 -12.88
CA VAL A 97 -10.88 0.07 -13.80
C VAL A 97 -10.26 1.33 -14.45
N SER A 98 -9.51 2.11 -13.67
CA SER A 98 -8.84 3.31 -14.16
C SER A 98 -7.64 2.97 -15.06
N ALA A 99 -6.91 1.91 -14.73
CA ALA A 99 -5.74 1.46 -15.49
C ALA A 99 -6.11 0.72 -16.80
N GLU A 100 -7.28 0.10 -16.89
CA GLU A 100 -7.78 -0.48 -18.15
C GLU A 100 -7.97 0.59 -19.23
N LEU A 101 -8.27 1.83 -18.84
CA LEU A 101 -8.29 2.99 -19.75
C LEU A 101 -6.89 3.33 -20.32
N LEU A 102 -5.84 2.70 -19.82
CA LEU A 102 -4.48 2.82 -20.34
C LEU A 102 -4.10 1.64 -21.27
N LYS A 103 -4.82 0.51 -21.20
CA LYS A 103 -4.49 -0.74 -21.90
C LYS A 103 -5.22 -0.89 -23.24
N GLY A 104 -5.24 0.18 -24.04
CA GLY A 104 -5.72 0.09 -25.42
C GLY A 104 -4.86 -0.85 -26.27
N LYS A 105 -5.43 -1.37 -27.36
CA LYS A 105 -4.81 -2.36 -28.26
C LYS A 105 -3.44 -1.93 -28.82
N GLU A 106 -3.16 -0.63 -28.84
CA GLU A 106 -1.89 -0.01 -29.30
C GLU A 106 -1.31 1.03 -28.30
N GLY A 107 -1.75 1.06 -27.04
CA GLY A 107 -1.30 2.04 -26.05
C GLY A 107 -2.46 2.78 -25.33
N PRO A 108 -2.21 3.91 -24.65
CA PRO A 108 -3.23 4.63 -23.89
C PRO A 108 -4.40 5.04 -24.79
N CYS A 109 -5.62 4.66 -24.44
CA CYS A 109 -6.79 4.88 -25.29
C CYS A 109 -7.46 6.26 -25.10
N LEU A 110 -6.80 7.16 -24.37
CA LEU A 110 -7.28 8.52 -24.12
C LEU A 110 -6.73 9.45 -25.20
N TYR A 111 -7.47 9.59 -26.29
CA TYR A 111 -7.14 10.47 -27.41
C TYR A 111 -8.00 11.73 -27.40
N GLY A 112 -7.41 12.86 -27.78
CA GLY A 112 -8.15 14.07 -28.05
C GLY A 112 -8.83 14.05 -29.42
N PRO A 113 -9.63 15.08 -29.74
CA PRO A 113 -10.26 15.24 -31.06
C PRO A 113 -9.24 15.39 -32.21
N ASP A 114 -8.01 15.75 -31.87
CA ASP A 114 -6.84 15.82 -32.76
C ASP A 114 -6.13 14.48 -32.96
N SER A 115 -6.67 13.38 -32.41
CA SER A 115 -6.04 12.05 -32.39
C SER A 115 -4.70 12.00 -31.67
N LEU A 116 -4.34 13.02 -30.88
CA LEU A 116 -3.16 13.00 -30.04
C LEU A 116 -3.48 12.33 -28.70
N ALA A 117 -2.58 11.47 -28.24
CA ALA A 117 -2.68 10.87 -26.91
C ALA A 117 -2.63 11.96 -25.84
N ARG A 118 -3.63 11.96 -24.96
CA ARG A 118 -3.77 12.91 -23.84
C ARG A 118 -3.03 12.47 -22.60
N MET A 119 -2.75 11.17 -22.50
CA MET A 119 -1.97 10.60 -21.41
C MET A 119 -0.49 10.52 -21.80
N PRO A 120 0.43 11.13 -21.03
CA PRO A 120 1.86 10.94 -21.22
C PRO A 120 2.25 9.46 -21.05
N GLU A 121 3.05 8.92 -21.97
CA GLU A 121 3.48 7.51 -21.95
C GLU A 121 4.23 7.16 -20.64
N ALA A 122 5.08 8.07 -20.16
CA ALA A 122 5.79 7.91 -18.89
C ALA A 122 4.82 7.79 -17.69
N SER A 123 3.77 8.62 -17.66
CA SER A 123 2.75 8.57 -16.61
C SER A 123 1.95 7.27 -16.69
N ALA A 124 1.61 6.80 -17.89
CA ALA A 124 0.92 5.53 -18.08
C ALA A 124 1.78 4.34 -17.60
N ALA A 125 3.07 4.33 -17.94
CA ALA A 125 4.01 3.31 -17.51
C ALA A 125 4.11 3.22 -15.98
N VAL A 126 4.20 4.37 -15.29
CA VAL A 126 4.24 4.41 -13.81
C VAL A 126 2.98 3.79 -13.20
N LEU A 127 1.80 4.12 -13.70
CA LEU A 127 0.54 3.57 -13.18
C LEU A 127 0.43 2.06 -13.41
N LEU A 128 0.83 1.59 -14.59
CA LEU A 128 0.84 0.16 -14.92
C LEU A 128 1.86 -0.62 -14.08
N GLU A 129 3.03 -0.04 -13.79
CA GLU A 129 4.03 -0.65 -12.91
C GLU A 129 3.52 -0.76 -11.47
N VAL A 130 2.88 0.29 -10.95
CA VAL A 130 2.23 0.28 -9.62
C VAL A 130 1.16 -0.80 -9.55
N LEU A 131 0.28 -0.87 -10.56
CA LEU A 131 -0.76 -1.89 -10.63
C LEU A 131 -0.16 -3.30 -10.65
N THR A 132 0.79 -3.53 -11.56
CA THR A 132 1.44 -4.84 -11.74
C THR A 132 2.14 -5.30 -10.46
N SER A 133 2.81 -4.38 -9.75
CA SER A 133 3.47 -4.67 -8.47
C SER A 133 2.47 -5.01 -7.36
N ALA A 134 1.35 -4.28 -7.29
CA ALA A 134 0.30 -4.51 -6.31
C ALA A 134 -0.43 -5.85 -6.56
N GLN A 135 -0.74 -6.15 -7.81
CA GLN A 135 -1.30 -7.45 -8.24
C GLN A 135 -0.34 -8.60 -7.94
N ALA A 136 0.97 -8.41 -8.13
CA ALA A 136 1.97 -9.42 -7.80
C ALA A 136 1.97 -9.76 -6.31
N ARG A 137 1.83 -8.78 -5.41
CA ARG A 137 1.68 -9.03 -3.97
C ARG A 137 0.40 -9.80 -3.67
N LEU A 138 -0.73 -9.33 -4.19
CA LEU A 138 -2.02 -9.98 -3.97
C LEU A 138 -1.98 -11.45 -4.40
N ALA A 139 -1.42 -11.73 -5.58
CA ALA A 139 -1.30 -13.08 -6.10
C ALA A 139 -0.43 -13.96 -5.19
N ILE A 140 0.73 -13.47 -4.73
CA ILE A 140 1.58 -14.18 -3.76
C ILE A 140 0.81 -14.48 -2.47
N ASP A 141 0.11 -13.49 -1.92
CA ASP A 141 -0.62 -13.61 -0.66
C ASP A 141 -1.81 -14.59 -0.77
N MET A 142 -2.42 -14.70 -1.96
CA MET A 142 -3.47 -15.66 -2.28
C MET A 142 -2.93 -17.05 -2.67
N GLY A 143 -1.61 -17.25 -2.71
CA GLY A 143 -0.99 -18.50 -3.13
C GLY A 143 -1.12 -18.80 -4.63
N ALA A 144 -1.34 -17.77 -5.45
CA ALA A 144 -1.41 -17.87 -6.90
C ALA A 144 -0.03 -17.72 -7.55
N ASP A 145 0.16 -18.40 -8.68
CA ASP A 145 1.36 -18.27 -9.50
C ASP A 145 1.43 -16.88 -10.13
N ILE A 146 2.64 -16.31 -10.22
CA ILE A 146 2.90 -15.00 -10.81
C ILE A 146 3.76 -15.12 -12.06
N THR A 147 3.69 -14.11 -12.92
CA THR A 147 4.50 -14.05 -14.14
C THR A 147 5.85 -13.35 -13.91
N VAL A 148 6.77 -13.51 -14.87
CA VAL A 148 8.06 -12.78 -14.87
C VAL A 148 7.88 -11.25 -14.82
N PRO A 149 7.00 -10.62 -15.62
CA PRO A 149 6.70 -9.18 -15.50
C PRO A 149 6.21 -8.77 -14.11
N MET A 150 5.33 -9.58 -13.49
CA MET A 150 4.81 -9.32 -12.15
C MET A 150 5.91 -9.29 -11.10
N LEU A 151 6.80 -10.30 -11.09
CA LEU A 151 7.93 -10.33 -10.16
C LEU A 151 8.92 -9.20 -10.44
N ALA A 152 9.16 -8.87 -11.71
CA ALA A 152 10.06 -7.79 -12.11
C ALA A 152 9.58 -6.43 -11.57
N ALA A 153 8.30 -6.12 -11.76
CA ALA A 153 7.67 -4.89 -11.26
C ALA A 153 7.74 -4.84 -9.72
N LEU A 154 7.31 -5.89 -9.03
CA LEU A 154 7.35 -5.96 -7.56
C LEU A 154 8.75 -5.76 -6.98
N ALA A 155 9.76 -6.32 -7.66
CA ALA A 155 11.14 -6.22 -7.23
C ALA A 155 11.86 -4.94 -7.71
N GLY A 156 11.19 -4.09 -8.50
CA GLY A 156 11.78 -2.89 -9.09
C GLY A 156 13.00 -3.19 -9.97
N VAL A 157 12.96 -4.27 -10.75
CA VAL A 157 14.04 -4.68 -11.66
C VAL A 157 13.52 -5.03 -13.04
N SER A 158 14.41 -5.11 -14.03
CA SER A 158 14.04 -5.55 -15.37
C SER A 158 13.66 -7.05 -15.42
N GLU A 159 12.81 -7.44 -16.37
CA GLU A 159 12.55 -8.87 -16.65
C GLU A 159 13.83 -9.65 -16.95
N LYS A 160 14.82 -9.01 -17.59
CA LYS A 160 16.13 -9.61 -17.86
C LYS A 160 16.81 -10.06 -16.55
N THR A 161 16.71 -9.26 -15.50
CA THR A 161 17.24 -9.60 -14.16
C THR A 161 16.56 -10.84 -13.61
N ILE A 162 15.24 -10.97 -13.74
CA ILE A 162 14.49 -12.15 -13.31
C ILE A 162 14.90 -13.38 -14.12
N ARG A 163 15.02 -13.26 -15.45
CA ARG A 163 15.49 -14.35 -16.32
C ARG A 163 16.91 -14.79 -15.97
N MET A 164 17.80 -13.85 -15.68
CA MET A 164 19.16 -14.15 -15.20
C MET A 164 19.14 -14.85 -13.85
N ALA A 165 18.27 -14.43 -12.93
CA ALA A 165 18.12 -15.09 -11.62
C ALA A 165 17.62 -16.54 -11.75
N SER A 166 16.83 -16.84 -12.79
CA SER A 166 16.36 -18.20 -13.09
C SER A 166 17.37 -19.12 -13.78
N ASN A 167 18.59 -18.64 -14.08
CA ASN A 167 19.62 -19.46 -14.72
C ASN A 167 20.05 -20.63 -13.80
N PRO A 168 19.91 -21.90 -14.23
CA PRO A 168 20.24 -23.07 -13.41
C PRO A 168 21.69 -23.13 -12.90
N ASN A 169 22.61 -22.40 -13.54
CA ASN A 169 24.02 -22.35 -13.17
C ASN A 169 24.31 -21.41 -11.98
N ASN A 170 23.32 -20.66 -11.50
CA ASN A 170 23.48 -19.83 -10.31
C ASN A 170 23.45 -20.71 -9.05
N ASP A 171 24.10 -20.28 -7.96
CA ASP A 171 24.15 -21.01 -6.68
C ASP A 171 22.75 -21.30 -6.09
N ARG A 172 21.80 -20.38 -6.30
CA ARG A 172 20.42 -20.52 -5.84
C ARG A 172 19.42 -19.95 -6.85
N PRO A 173 19.14 -20.67 -7.95
CA PRO A 173 18.34 -20.16 -9.04
C PRO A 173 16.89 -19.94 -8.62
N LEU A 174 16.26 -18.90 -9.15
CA LEU A 174 14.81 -18.71 -9.07
C LEU A 174 14.13 -19.82 -9.87
N LYS A 175 13.32 -20.65 -9.20
CA LYS A 175 12.59 -21.72 -9.90
C LYS A 175 11.45 -21.11 -10.72
N THR A 176 11.26 -21.63 -11.93
CA THR A 176 10.18 -21.23 -12.82
C THR A 176 9.49 -22.47 -13.36
N VAL A 177 8.21 -22.35 -13.66
CA VAL A 177 7.38 -23.39 -14.28
C VAL A 177 6.91 -22.87 -15.62
N LYS A 178 7.03 -23.69 -16.67
CA LYS A 178 6.50 -23.34 -17.98
C LYS A 178 5.06 -23.85 -18.09
N ASP A 179 4.13 -22.96 -18.38
CA ASP A 179 2.74 -23.29 -18.66
C ASP A 179 2.34 -22.72 -20.03
N GLY A 180 2.23 -23.60 -21.02
CA GLY A 180 2.04 -23.21 -22.43
C GLY A 180 3.15 -22.25 -22.93
N THR A 181 2.75 -21.04 -23.30
CA THR A 181 3.64 -19.96 -23.74
C THR A 181 4.14 -19.09 -22.59
N ALA A 182 3.56 -19.21 -21.39
CA ALA A 182 3.90 -18.40 -20.23
C ALA A 182 5.00 -19.06 -19.38
N THR A 183 5.79 -18.23 -18.71
CA THR A 183 6.73 -18.64 -17.66
C THR A 183 6.20 -18.10 -16.33
N LEU A 184 5.83 -19.03 -15.46
CA LEU A 184 5.22 -18.79 -14.16
C LEU A 184 6.24 -19.03 -13.04
N ILE A 185 5.98 -18.43 -11.90
CA ILE A 185 6.78 -18.49 -10.69
C ILE A 185 5.81 -18.78 -9.55
N ARG A 186 6.07 -19.86 -8.81
CA ARG A 186 5.24 -20.22 -7.65
C ARG A 186 5.41 -19.19 -6.53
N PRO A 187 4.37 -18.96 -5.72
CA PRO A 187 4.42 -17.97 -4.62
C PRO A 187 5.59 -18.24 -3.66
N ASP A 188 5.83 -19.49 -3.28
CA ASP A 188 6.91 -19.87 -2.37
C ASP A 188 8.31 -19.57 -2.96
N ASP A 189 8.51 -19.86 -4.25
CA ASP A 189 9.78 -19.61 -4.93
C ASP A 189 10.01 -18.09 -5.12
N ALA A 190 8.94 -17.32 -5.38
CA ALA A 190 8.98 -15.87 -5.43
C ALA A 190 9.37 -15.27 -4.06
N LEU A 191 8.72 -15.71 -2.98
CA LEU A 191 9.01 -15.26 -1.61
C LEU A 191 10.42 -15.65 -1.18
N GLU A 192 10.88 -16.87 -1.49
CA GLU A 192 12.24 -17.31 -1.20
C GLU A 192 13.26 -16.39 -1.88
N TRP A 193 13.02 -16.01 -3.14
CA TRP A 193 13.92 -15.11 -3.86
C TRP A 193 13.83 -13.66 -3.36
N LEU A 194 12.63 -13.13 -3.15
CA LEU A 194 12.39 -11.78 -2.65
C LEU A 194 12.96 -11.57 -1.24
N SER A 195 12.82 -12.54 -0.35
CA SER A 195 13.33 -12.47 1.04
C SER A 195 14.86 -12.36 1.14
N ARG A 196 15.59 -12.81 0.11
CA ARG A 196 17.05 -12.63 0.02
C ARG A 196 17.43 -11.20 -0.35
N ARG A 197 16.48 -10.39 -0.84
CA ARG A 197 16.72 -9.00 -1.16
C ARG A 197 16.46 -8.14 0.07
N GLY A 198 17.44 -7.30 0.43
CA GLY A 198 17.33 -6.41 1.58
C GLY A 198 16.29 -5.28 1.42
N ASP A 199 15.77 -5.08 0.21
CA ASP A 199 14.77 -4.05 -0.10
C ASP A 199 13.33 -4.56 -0.10
N PHE A 200 13.11 -5.88 -0.07
CA PHE A 200 11.77 -6.45 -0.02
C PHE A 200 11.22 -6.42 1.40
N LYS A 201 9.99 -5.93 1.53
CA LYS A 201 9.22 -5.99 2.78
C LYS A 201 8.05 -6.97 2.62
N PRO A 202 7.91 -7.95 3.54
CA PRO A 202 6.77 -8.87 3.55
C PRO A 202 5.43 -8.14 3.65
N THR A 203 4.39 -8.75 3.06
CA THR A 203 3.03 -8.21 3.14
C THR A 203 2.51 -8.24 4.58
N ARG A 204 1.83 -7.16 4.99
CA ARG A 204 1.18 -6.96 6.27
C ARG A 204 -0.13 -6.19 6.05
N TYR A 205 -1.22 -6.74 6.58
CA TYR A 205 -2.54 -6.10 6.67
C TYR A 205 -2.82 -5.72 8.12
N PHE A 206 -3.34 -4.52 8.37
CA PHE A 206 -3.55 -4.01 9.73
C PHE A 206 -5.02 -3.99 10.18
N ALA A 207 -5.97 -4.37 9.32
CA ALA A 207 -7.28 -4.83 9.72
C ALA A 207 -7.53 -6.18 9.04
N SER A 208 -8.53 -6.92 9.49
CA SER A 208 -8.93 -8.15 8.81
C SER A 208 -10.36 -8.43 9.23
N GLU A 209 -11.26 -8.50 8.25
CA GLU A 209 -12.66 -8.88 8.49
C GLU A 209 -12.78 -10.39 8.78
N ASP A 210 -11.79 -11.19 8.35
CA ASP A 210 -11.83 -12.66 8.36
C ASP A 210 -10.73 -13.31 9.23
N GLY A 211 -10.12 -12.56 10.17
CA GLY A 211 -9.01 -13.08 10.98
C GLY A 211 -8.19 -12.05 11.75
N ARG A 212 -7.23 -12.52 12.54
CA ARG A 212 -6.31 -11.67 13.31
C ARG A 212 -5.11 -11.25 12.47
N PRO A 213 -4.56 -10.03 12.66
CA PRO A 213 -3.26 -9.66 12.10
C PRO A 213 -2.19 -10.62 12.65
N ARG A 214 -1.47 -11.31 11.75
CA ARG A 214 -0.38 -12.21 12.15
C ARG A 214 0.90 -11.40 12.33
N LEU A 215 1.13 -10.94 13.56
CA LEU A 215 2.29 -10.15 13.93
C LEU A 215 3.38 -11.09 14.43
N GLY A 216 4.53 -11.13 13.75
CA GLY A 216 5.65 -12.01 14.07
C GLY A 216 6.72 -11.35 14.94
N THR A 217 6.77 -10.01 14.97
CA THR A 217 7.79 -9.26 15.69
C THR A 217 7.22 -8.12 16.54
N PHE A 218 7.97 -7.70 17.56
CA PHE A 218 7.64 -6.52 18.36
C PHE A 218 7.43 -5.27 17.48
N TRP A 219 8.29 -5.05 16.50
CA TRP A 219 8.23 -3.88 15.61
C TRP A 219 7.00 -3.90 14.69
N GLU A 220 6.52 -5.08 14.29
CA GLU A 220 5.27 -5.22 13.55
C GLU A 220 4.07 -4.88 14.43
N LEU A 221 4.09 -5.31 15.69
CA LEU A 221 3.06 -4.95 16.67
C LEU A 221 2.98 -3.44 16.89
N THR A 222 4.12 -2.77 17.12
CA THR A 222 4.13 -1.32 17.36
C THR A 222 3.64 -0.54 16.13
N ALA A 223 4.06 -0.95 14.94
CA ALA A 223 3.61 -0.38 13.68
C ALA A 223 2.10 -0.59 13.48
N HIS A 224 1.59 -1.78 13.78
CA HIS A 224 0.18 -2.13 13.66
C HIS A 224 -0.70 -1.28 14.58
N LEU A 225 -0.40 -1.26 15.88
CA LEU A 225 -1.20 -0.51 16.84
C LEU A 225 -1.20 0.99 16.53
N ARG A 226 -0.06 1.54 16.10
CA ARG A 226 0.04 2.93 15.65
C ARG A 226 -0.77 3.18 14.38
N ALA A 227 -0.70 2.30 13.38
CA ALA A 227 -1.43 2.44 12.12
C ALA A 227 -2.94 2.49 12.37
N VAL A 228 -3.45 1.51 13.12
CA VAL A 228 -4.89 1.41 13.43
C VAL A 228 -5.38 2.61 14.25
N ARG A 229 -4.59 3.09 15.23
CA ARG A 229 -4.94 4.31 15.98
C ARG A 229 -4.98 5.57 15.10
N VAL A 230 -3.97 5.75 14.24
CA VAL A 230 -3.86 6.93 13.35
C VAL A 230 -4.99 6.95 12.34
N GLU A 231 -5.37 5.80 11.79
CA GLU A 231 -6.53 5.65 10.90
C GLU A 231 -7.83 6.12 11.57
N ARG A 232 -8.02 5.77 12.85
CA ARG A 232 -9.15 6.21 13.67
C ARG A 232 -9.06 7.66 14.14
N ARG A 233 -7.98 8.37 13.79
CA ARG A 233 -7.70 9.77 14.20
C ARG A 233 -7.74 9.98 15.71
N GLU A 234 -7.42 8.95 16.48
CA GLU A 234 -7.39 9.04 17.95
C GLU A 234 -6.00 9.42 18.43
N SER A 235 -5.87 10.29 19.42
CA SER A 235 -4.60 10.50 20.12
C SER A 235 -4.37 9.44 21.19
N VAL A 236 -3.14 9.26 21.67
CA VAL A 236 -2.85 8.33 22.77
C VAL A 236 -3.59 8.75 24.05
N GLU A 237 -3.71 10.05 24.30
CA GLU A 237 -4.44 10.61 25.43
C GLU A 237 -5.94 10.34 25.34
N SER A 238 -6.53 10.53 24.15
CA SER A 238 -7.93 10.23 23.88
C SER A 238 -8.23 8.74 24.07
N LEU A 239 -7.37 7.87 23.52
CA LEU A 239 -7.46 6.43 23.64
C LEU A 239 -7.35 5.98 25.12
N ALA A 240 -6.35 6.49 25.85
CA ALA A 240 -6.17 6.16 27.26
C ALA A 240 -7.36 6.61 28.11
N SER A 241 -7.93 7.78 27.81
CA SER A 241 -9.15 8.27 28.47
C SER A 241 -10.34 7.35 28.19
N ALA A 242 -10.57 6.98 26.93
CA ALA A 242 -11.66 6.10 26.51
C ALA A 242 -11.57 4.71 27.17
N LEU A 243 -10.35 4.19 27.36
CA LEU A 243 -10.09 2.88 27.96
C LEU A 243 -9.97 2.92 29.49
N GLY A 244 -10.08 4.09 30.12
CA GLY A 244 -9.90 4.24 31.57
C GLY A 244 -8.49 3.86 32.06
N TRP A 245 -7.48 4.07 31.22
CA TRP A 245 -6.10 3.72 31.54
C TRP A 245 -5.47 4.69 32.53
N SER A 246 -4.65 4.14 33.44
CA SER A 246 -3.81 4.96 34.31
C SER A 246 -2.76 5.73 33.50
N SER A 247 -2.24 6.82 34.05
CA SER A 247 -1.12 7.56 33.44
C SER A 247 0.09 6.68 33.15
N LYS A 248 0.37 5.70 34.02
CA LYS A 248 1.45 4.72 33.85
C LYS A 248 1.21 3.82 32.63
N THR A 249 -0.03 3.36 32.43
CA THR A 249 -0.42 2.52 31.29
C THR A 249 -0.40 3.31 29.98
N ALA A 250 -0.91 4.55 29.99
CA ALA A 250 -0.85 5.45 28.85
C ALA A 250 0.59 5.76 28.43
N ALA A 251 1.48 6.03 29.39
CA ALA A 251 2.90 6.24 29.12
C ALA A 251 3.59 4.99 28.56
N ALA A 252 3.26 3.80 29.08
CA ALA A 252 3.76 2.54 28.55
C ALA A 252 3.31 2.29 27.11
N TYR A 253 2.04 2.57 26.79
CA TYR A 253 1.52 2.48 25.43
C TYR A 253 2.16 3.50 24.47
N SER A 254 2.36 4.75 24.92
CA SER A 254 3.06 5.76 24.13
C SER A 254 4.48 5.32 23.76
N LYS A 255 5.20 4.71 24.71
CA LYS A 255 6.54 4.13 24.50
C LYS A 255 6.50 2.94 23.55
N LEU A 256 5.48 2.08 23.66
CA LEU A 256 5.23 0.98 22.72
C LEU A 256 5.13 1.53 21.28
N GLU A 257 4.29 2.53 21.03
CA GLU A 257 4.13 3.09 19.66
C GLU A 257 5.39 3.77 19.11
N ARG A 258 6.20 4.37 19.98
CA ARG A 258 7.50 4.96 19.61
C ARG A 258 8.59 3.92 19.44
N SER A 259 8.28 2.66 19.75
CA SER A 259 9.20 1.53 19.72
C SER A 259 10.45 1.77 20.59
N GLU A 260 10.24 2.45 21.73
CA GLU A 260 11.28 2.74 22.72
C GLU A 260 11.50 1.53 23.66
N ALA A 261 12.69 1.48 24.27
CA ALA A 261 13.13 0.33 25.06
C ALA A 261 12.22 0.04 26.29
N PRO A 262 12.05 -1.24 26.64
CA PRO A 262 10.92 -1.82 27.33
C PRO A 262 11.24 -2.11 28.79
N LYS A 263 11.34 -1.07 29.63
CA LYS A 263 11.24 -1.25 31.10
C LYS A 263 9.86 -0.86 31.61
N ASP A 264 9.24 0.08 30.91
CA ASP A 264 7.94 0.62 31.27
C ASP A 264 6.76 -0.16 30.68
N LEU A 265 7.04 -1.09 29.74
CA LEU A 265 6.03 -1.97 29.14
C LEU A 265 5.44 -2.97 30.13
N ALA A 266 6.07 -3.18 31.30
CA ALA A 266 5.51 -4.02 32.37
C ALA A 266 4.12 -3.56 32.85
N SER A 267 3.76 -2.30 32.57
CA SER A 267 2.43 -1.75 32.89
C SER A 267 1.36 -2.13 31.86
N LEU A 268 1.74 -2.67 30.70
CA LEU A 268 0.84 -3.24 29.70
C LEU A 268 0.62 -4.71 30.02
N GLN A 269 -0.60 -5.03 30.45
CA GLN A 269 -1.03 -6.40 30.74
C GLN A 269 -1.85 -6.92 29.55
N PRO A 270 -2.03 -8.24 29.41
CA PRO A 270 -2.86 -8.82 28.35
C PRO A 270 -4.26 -8.20 28.27
N ARG A 271 -4.88 -7.91 29.43
CA ARG A 271 -6.18 -7.24 29.49
C ARG A 271 -6.19 -5.84 28.85
N HIS A 272 -5.08 -5.10 28.92
CA HIS A 272 -4.98 -3.79 28.29
C HIS A 272 -4.91 -3.93 26.77
N LEU A 273 -4.21 -4.95 26.26
CA LEU A 273 -4.16 -5.25 24.83
C LEU A 273 -5.52 -5.73 24.31
N GLU A 274 -6.26 -6.51 25.10
CA GLU A 274 -7.62 -6.92 24.77
C GLU A 274 -8.57 -5.71 24.70
N GLN A 275 -8.55 -4.84 25.71
CA GLN A 275 -9.34 -3.60 25.73
C GLN A 275 -9.02 -2.72 24.53
N LEU A 276 -7.74 -2.55 24.24
CA LEU A 276 -7.26 -1.82 23.08
C LEU A 276 -7.78 -2.44 21.78
N ALA A 277 -7.66 -3.76 21.62
CA ALA A 277 -8.13 -4.47 20.45
C ALA A 277 -9.64 -4.31 20.25
N ARG A 278 -10.44 -4.41 21.32
CA ARG A 278 -11.89 -4.14 21.27
C ARG A 278 -12.20 -2.72 20.80
N HIS A 279 -11.53 -1.73 21.39
CA HIS A 279 -11.74 -0.31 21.08
C HIS A 279 -11.32 0.04 19.65
N LEU A 280 -10.20 -0.52 19.21
CA LEU A 280 -9.67 -0.38 17.86
C LEU A 280 -10.35 -1.31 16.83
N GLY A 281 -11.39 -2.06 17.22
CA GLY A 281 -12.13 -2.96 16.33
C GLY A 281 -11.27 -4.06 15.69
N ILE A 282 -10.22 -4.50 16.38
CA ILE A 282 -9.39 -5.63 15.96
C ILE A 282 -10.15 -6.94 16.22
N PHE A 283 -10.19 -7.81 15.21
CA PHE A 283 -10.87 -9.11 15.27
C PHE A 283 -10.30 -10.02 16.38
N GLU A 284 -11.17 -10.80 17.03
CA GLU A 284 -10.82 -11.71 18.15
C GLU A 284 -9.87 -11.08 19.20
N PRO A 285 -10.32 -10.06 19.94
CA PRO A 285 -9.45 -9.23 20.79
C PRO A 285 -8.72 -10.01 21.89
N VAL A 286 -9.32 -11.08 22.39
CA VAL A 286 -8.73 -11.97 23.40
C VAL A 286 -7.56 -12.76 22.81
N GLU A 287 -7.76 -13.32 21.62
CA GLU A 287 -6.74 -14.12 20.95
C GLU A 287 -5.62 -13.24 20.39
N PHE A 288 -5.94 -12.05 19.88
CA PHE A 288 -4.96 -11.03 19.53
C PHE A 288 -4.05 -10.72 20.74
N ALA A 289 -4.64 -10.41 21.90
CA ALA A 289 -3.88 -10.13 23.11
C ALA A 289 -3.00 -11.31 23.52
N ARG A 290 -3.48 -12.55 23.34
CA ARG A 290 -2.72 -13.78 23.64
C ARG A 290 -1.52 -13.95 22.71
N GLU A 291 -1.66 -13.64 21.42
CA GLU A 291 -0.59 -13.78 20.43
C GLU A 291 0.46 -12.67 20.53
N VAL A 292 0.03 -11.43 20.79
CA VAL A 292 0.94 -10.28 20.75
C VAL A 292 1.65 -10.01 22.08
N TYR A 293 1.07 -10.45 23.20
CA TYR A 293 1.70 -10.27 24.51
C TYR A 293 3.08 -10.95 24.62
N PRO A 294 3.30 -12.19 24.11
CA PRO A 294 4.63 -12.78 24.00
C PRO A 294 5.66 -11.89 23.29
N LEU A 295 5.27 -11.13 22.26
CA LEU A 295 6.18 -10.22 21.55
C LEU A 295 6.65 -9.08 22.46
N ILE A 296 5.73 -8.53 23.28
CA ILE A 296 6.05 -7.50 24.28
C ILE A 296 6.94 -8.09 25.39
N ALA A 297 6.60 -9.28 25.88
CA ALA A 297 7.33 -9.94 26.96
C ALA A 297 8.77 -10.31 26.54
N THR A 298 8.95 -10.81 25.31
CA THR A 298 10.27 -11.10 24.74
C THR A 298 11.09 -9.83 24.60
N ALA A 299 10.54 -8.76 24.01
CA ALA A 299 11.24 -7.48 23.89
C ALA A 299 11.63 -6.91 25.27
N TYR A 300 10.72 -6.99 26.25
CA TYR A 300 10.96 -6.64 27.65
C TYR A 300 12.14 -7.42 28.24
N GLY A 301 12.13 -8.74 28.11
CA GLY A 301 13.18 -9.63 28.62
C GLY A 301 14.54 -9.37 27.99
N GLU A 302 14.60 -9.18 26.66
CA GLU A 302 15.84 -8.89 25.94
C GLU A 302 16.49 -7.59 26.42
N ALA A 303 15.71 -6.54 26.62
CA ALA A 303 16.26 -5.27 27.08
C ALA A 303 16.69 -5.30 28.54
N LEU A 304 15.97 -6.04 29.39
CA LEU A 304 16.40 -6.27 30.77
C LEU A 304 17.72 -7.04 30.82
N ALA A 305 17.86 -8.09 29.99
CA ALA A 305 19.09 -8.86 29.89
C ALA A 305 20.27 -8.00 29.41
N LYS A 306 20.06 -7.14 28.40
CA LYS A 306 21.08 -6.22 27.87
C LYS A 306 21.55 -5.18 28.89
N GLU A 307 20.72 -4.81 29.85
CA GLU A 307 21.11 -3.90 30.93
C GLU A 307 21.89 -4.61 32.05
N GLN A 308 21.51 -5.87 32.34
CA GLN A 308 22.11 -6.65 33.42
C GLN A 308 23.42 -7.34 33.03
N LEU A 309 23.65 -7.52 31.72
CA LEU A 309 24.86 -8.10 31.15
C LEU A 309 25.62 -7.01 30.36
N PRO A 310 26.61 -6.35 30.98
CA PRO A 310 27.42 -5.32 30.33
C PRO A 310 28.31 -5.87 29.20
#